data_AF-A0A7J8WP36-F1
#
_entry.id   AF-A0A7J8WP36-F1
#
_cell.length_a   1.000
_cell.length_b   1.000
_cell.length_c   1.000
_cell.angle_alpha   90.00
_cell.angle_beta   90.00
_cell.angle_gamma   90.00
#
_symmetry.space_group_name_H-M   'P 1'
#
loop_
_entity.id
_entity.type
_entity.pdbx_description
1 polymer ?
#
loop_
_entity_poly.entity_id
_entity_poly.type
_entity_poly.pdbx_seq_one_letter_code
_entity_poly.pdbx_strand_id
1 'polypeptide(L)'
;RFLQYRDQCAQRRHPLVDPFVVSEIRRCLEEGIEFQGELLNFRKDGTPLVNILKLAPIHDDDGIVTHIIGIQVFSEAKLDLNRVSYPVFKETCNQQLDESAQYSHFSNPPFSQHREICGILQLSDEVLAHNILSRLTPRDVASIGSVCRRIRQLTKNEHVRKMVCQNAWGREVTGTLEMMTKKLGWGRLARELTTLEAVCWRKLTVGGAVEPSRCNFSACAAGNRLVLFGGEGVNMQPMDDTFVLNLDAANPVWQRVSVESSPPGRWGHTLSCLNGSWLVVFGGCGRQGLLNDVFVLDLDAKQPTWKEVSGGAPPLPRSWHSSCTIDGSKLVVSGGCTDAGVLLSDTYLLDLTTDKP
;
A
#
# COMPACT_ATOMS: atom_id res chain seq x y z
N ARG A 1 15.13 -11.85 -21.51
CA ARG A 1 13.83 -11.11 -21.63
C ARG A 1 12.77 -11.89 -22.43
N PHE A 2 13.16 -12.81 -23.32
CA PHE A 2 12.27 -13.52 -24.25
C PHE A 2 11.46 -14.71 -23.71
N LEU A 3 11.48 -14.99 -22.40
CA LEU A 3 11.02 -16.27 -21.87
C LEU A 3 9.91 -16.18 -20.84
N GLN A 4 9.26 -15.05 -20.62
CA GLN A 4 8.32 -14.94 -19.50
C GLN A 4 7.14 -14.06 -19.85
N TYR A 5 5.95 -14.67 -19.79
CA TYR A 5 4.76 -13.88 -19.60
C TYR A 5 4.87 -13.12 -18.28
N ARG A 6 4.78 -11.81 -18.39
CA ARG A 6 4.53 -10.89 -17.28
C ARG A 6 3.12 -10.40 -17.53
N ASP A 7 2.19 -10.76 -16.64
CA ASP A 7 0.86 -10.16 -16.57
C ASP A 7 0.96 -8.63 -16.56
N GLN A 8 -0.12 -7.93 -16.93
CA GLN A 8 -0.19 -6.47 -16.93
C GLN A 8 0.13 -5.86 -15.54
N CYS A 9 0.05 -6.68 -14.48
CA CYS A 9 0.44 -6.37 -13.11
C CYS A 9 1.67 -7.15 -12.57
N ALA A 10 2.30 -8.06 -13.32
CA ALA A 10 3.34 -8.94 -12.77
C ALA A 10 4.77 -8.40 -12.92
N GLN A 11 5.35 -7.97 -11.80
CA GLN A 11 6.81 -7.81 -11.66
C GLN A 11 7.55 -9.12 -11.30
N ARG A 12 6.85 -10.27 -11.18
CA ARG A 12 7.43 -11.56 -10.73
C ARG A 12 7.08 -12.72 -11.68
N ARG A 13 7.96 -13.72 -11.71
CA ARG A 13 7.81 -14.97 -12.47
C ARG A 13 6.65 -15.79 -11.89
N HIS A 14 5.90 -16.49 -12.75
CA HIS A 14 4.81 -17.36 -12.30
C HIS A 14 5.36 -18.46 -11.36
N PRO A 15 4.74 -18.75 -10.20
CA PRO A 15 5.29 -19.66 -9.18
C PRO A 15 5.54 -21.10 -9.65
N LEU A 16 4.85 -21.55 -10.70
CA LEU A 16 5.03 -22.88 -11.29
C LEU A 16 6.25 -22.97 -12.21
N VAL A 17 6.91 -21.86 -12.52
CA VAL A 17 8.16 -21.85 -13.29
C VAL A 17 9.28 -22.27 -12.36
N ASP A 18 9.94 -23.39 -12.65
CA ASP A 18 11.02 -23.93 -11.83
C ASP A 18 12.19 -22.92 -11.68
N PRO A 19 12.48 -22.43 -10.46
CA PRO A 19 13.57 -21.49 -10.23
C PRO A 19 14.96 -22.12 -10.43
N PHE A 20 15.10 -23.44 -10.30
CA PHE A 20 16.37 -24.15 -10.50
C PHE A 20 16.76 -24.15 -11.97
N VAL A 21 15.85 -24.55 -12.87
CA VAL A 21 16.07 -24.51 -14.32
C VAL A 21 16.42 -23.10 -14.79
N VAL A 22 15.75 -22.09 -14.23
CA VAL A 22 16.04 -20.68 -14.47
C VAL A 22 17.46 -20.29 -14.05
N SER A 23 17.89 -20.75 -12.87
CA SER A 23 19.23 -20.48 -12.35
C SER A 23 20.29 -21.15 -13.23
N GLU A 24 20.01 -22.36 -13.71
CA GLU A 24 20.90 -23.10 -14.58
C GLU A 24 21.06 -22.43 -15.95
N ILE A 25 19.98 -21.94 -16.56
CA ILE A 25 20.06 -21.14 -17.79
C ILE A 25 20.95 -19.91 -17.59
N ARG A 26 20.84 -19.23 -16.44
CA ARG A 26 21.67 -18.05 -16.14
C ARG A 26 23.14 -18.43 -16.02
N ARG A 27 23.43 -19.51 -15.28
CA ARG A 27 24.78 -20.04 -15.11
C ARG A 27 25.42 -20.35 -16.47
N CYS A 28 24.70 -21.02 -17.36
CA CYS A 28 25.19 -21.33 -18.71
C CYS A 28 25.51 -20.09 -19.55
N LEU A 29 24.69 -19.04 -19.44
CA LEU A 29 24.93 -17.77 -20.14
C LEU A 29 26.14 -17.01 -19.59
N GLU A 30 26.36 -17.04 -18.27
CA GLU A 30 27.46 -16.35 -17.60
C GLU A 30 28.80 -17.08 -17.79
N GLU A 31 28.79 -18.41 -17.74
CA GLU A 31 29.98 -19.25 -17.93
C GLU A 31 30.28 -19.56 -19.40
N GLY A 32 29.40 -19.20 -20.34
CA GLY A 32 29.62 -19.45 -21.76
C GLY A 32 29.60 -20.93 -22.11
N ILE A 33 28.69 -21.71 -21.51
CA ILE A 33 28.54 -23.16 -21.74
C ILE A 33 27.18 -23.49 -22.34
N GLU A 34 27.07 -24.65 -23.00
CA GLU A 34 25.84 -25.11 -23.64
C GLU A 34 24.74 -25.40 -22.60
N PHE A 35 23.50 -25.02 -22.91
CA PHE A 35 22.32 -25.39 -22.13
C PHE A 35 21.34 -26.20 -23.01
N GLN A 36 20.79 -27.27 -22.46
CA GLN A 36 19.64 -27.97 -23.05
C GLN A 36 18.69 -28.38 -21.94
N GLY A 37 17.43 -27.95 -22.03
CA GLY A 37 16.42 -28.29 -21.02
C GLY A 37 15.03 -27.79 -21.35
N GLU A 38 14.08 -28.18 -20.50
CA GLU A 38 12.68 -27.82 -20.63
C GLU A 38 12.27 -26.86 -19.51
N LEU A 39 11.45 -25.88 -19.85
CA LEU A 39 10.95 -24.88 -18.91
C LEU A 39 9.45 -24.72 -19.08
N LEU A 40 8.68 -24.90 -18.00
CA LEU A 40 7.28 -24.50 -17.99
C LEU A 40 7.18 -22.98 -18.12
N ASN A 41 6.35 -22.53 -19.05
CA ASN A 41 6.10 -21.13 -19.35
C ASN A 41 4.60 -20.88 -19.56
N PHE A 42 4.22 -19.63 -19.77
CA PHE A 42 2.83 -19.21 -19.94
C PHE A 42 2.69 -18.27 -21.13
N ARG A 43 1.59 -18.40 -21.88
CA ARG A 43 1.20 -17.48 -22.96
C ARG A 43 0.67 -16.17 -22.38
N LYS A 44 0.44 -15.18 -23.25
CA LYS A 44 -0.16 -13.89 -22.85
C LYS A 44 -1.56 -14.00 -22.25
N ASP A 45 -2.27 -15.08 -22.56
CA ASP A 45 -3.61 -15.37 -22.05
C ASP A 45 -3.57 -16.23 -20.75
N GLY A 46 -2.38 -16.53 -20.23
CA GLY A 46 -2.22 -17.39 -19.05
C GLY A 46 -2.21 -18.89 -19.34
N THR A 47 -2.30 -19.31 -20.61
CA THR A 47 -2.26 -20.74 -20.98
C THR A 47 -0.86 -21.32 -20.74
N PRO A 48 -0.72 -22.45 -20.03
CA PRO A 48 0.58 -23.08 -19.78
C PRO A 48 1.14 -23.72 -21.06
N LEU A 49 2.44 -23.60 -21.26
CA LEU A 49 3.17 -24.20 -22.39
C LEU A 49 4.56 -24.66 -21.93
N VAL A 50 5.06 -25.77 -22.47
CA VAL A 50 6.44 -26.19 -22.25
C VAL A 50 7.32 -25.56 -23.33
N ASN A 51 8.41 -24.93 -22.92
CA ASN A 51 9.44 -24.45 -23.81
C ASN A 51 10.69 -25.32 -23.70
N ILE A 52 11.01 -26.04 -24.78
CA ILE A 52 12.23 -26.81 -24.92
C ILE A 52 13.28 -25.86 -25.51
N LEU A 53 14.30 -25.55 -24.70
CA LEU A 53 15.30 -24.55 -25.01
C LEU A 53 16.68 -25.19 -25.14
N LYS A 54 17.37 -24.87 -26.24
CA LYS A 54 18.78 -25.16 -26.44
C LYS A 54 19.55 -23.85 -26.65
N LEU A 55 20.61 -23.62 -25.88
CA LEU A 55 21.50 -22.46 -26.02
C LEU A 55 22.92 -22.93 -26.30
N ALA A 56 23.53 -22.41 -27.36
CA ALA A 56 24.91 -22.72 -27.74
C ALA A 56 25.73 -21.43 -27.91
N PRO A 57 26.85 -21.27 -27.19
CA PRO A 57 27.77 -20.14 -27.34
C PRO A 57 28.57 -20.24 -28.65
N ILE A 58 28.84 -19.09 -29.27
CA ILE A 58 29.73 -18.94 -30.43
C ILE A 58 30.97 -18.18 -29.96
N HIS A 59 32.12 -18.72 -30.28
CA HIS A 59 33.42 -18.16 -29.94
C HIS A 59 34.06 -17.52 -31.17
N ASP A 60 34.87 -16.48 -30.96
CA ASP A 60 35.81 -15.98 -31.98
C ASP A 60 37.11 -16.80 -32.00
N ASP A 61 38.05 -16.38 -32.85
CA ASP A 61 39.35 -17.03 -33.01
C ASP A 61 40.22 -16.97 -31.74
N ASP A 62 39.91 -16.05 -30.81
CA ASP A 62 40.58 -15.87 -29.52
C ASP A 62 39.89 -16.66 -28.38
N GLY A 63 38.83 -17.42 -28.68
CA GLY A 63 38.10 -18.23 -27.70
C GLY A 63 37.14 -17.44 -26.82
N ILE A 64 36.84 -16.19 -27.15
CA ILE A 64 35.89 -15.34 -26.42
C ILE A 64 34.48 -15.55 -26.97
N VAL A 65 33.50 -15.69 -26.08
CA VAL A 65 32.09 -15.80 -26.47
C VAL A 65 31.63 -14.47 -27.09
N THR A 66 31.36 -14.46 -28.39
CA THR A 66 30.86 -13.28 -29.09
C THR A 66 29.34 -13.26 -29.18
N HIS A 67 28.71 -14.43 -29.35
CA HIS A 67 27.27 -14.58 -29.54
C HIS A 67 26.76 -15.86 -28.88
N ILE A 68 25.45 -15.96 -28.67
CA ILE A 68 24.78 -17.18 -28.20
C ILE A 68 23.57 -17.45 -29.10
N ILE A 69 23.51 -18.63 -29.70
CA ILE A 69 22.36 -19.08 -30.49
C ILE A 69 21.39 -19.81 -29.56
N GLY A 70 20.10 -19.45 -29.64
CA GLY A 70 19.03 -20.13 -28.93
C GLY A 70 18.01 -20.76 -29.89
N ILE A 71 17.76 -22.07 -29.75
CA ILE A 71 16.68 -22.78 -30.44
C ILE A 71 15.56 -23.04 -29.43
N GLN A 72 14.33 -22.70 -29.81
CA GLN A 72 13.14 -22.83 -28.97
C GLN A 72 12.07 -23.64 -29.68
N VAL A 73 11.53 -24.65 -29.00
CA VAL A 73 10.38 -25.44 -29.47
C VAL A 73 9.31 -25.42 -28.39
N PHE A 74 8.09 -25.09 -28.78
CA PHE A 74 6.96 -24.99 -27.85
C PHE A 74 6.03 -26.18 -28.00
N SER A 75 5.57 -26.74 -26.89
CA SER A 75 4.50 -27.73 -26.84
C SER A 75 3.43 -27.34 -25.82
N GLU A 76 2.20 -27.79 -26.03
CA GLU A 76 1.11 -27.53 -25.08
C GLU A 76 1.34 -28.29 -23.77
N ALA A 77 1.22 -27.57 -22.65
CA ALA A 77 1.27 -28.18 -21.33
C ALA A 77 -0.16 -28.47 -20.85
N LYS A 78 -0.53 -29.75 -20.71
CA LYS A 78 -1.81 -30.14 -20.11
C LYS A 78 -1.72 -30.03 -18.59
N LEU A 79 -1.90 -28.82 -18.07
CA LEU A 79 -1.90 -28.52 -16.63
C LEU A 79 -3.30 -28.11 -16.17
N ASP A 80 -3.87 -28.87 -15.23
CA ASP A 80 -5.12 -28.50 -14.56
C ASP A 80 -4.84 -27.47 -13.46
N LEU A 81 -4.99 -26.19 -13.81
CA LEU A 81 -4.74 -25.06 -12.91
C LEU A 81 -5.69 -25.02 -11.69
N ASN A 82 -6.79 -25.79 -11.70
CA ASN A 82 -7.77 -25.83 -10.60
C ASN A 82 -7.43 -26.84 -9.49
N ARG A 83 -6.40 -27.69 -9.68
CA ARG A 83 -6.01 -28.74 -8.71
C ARG A 83 -4.64 -28.57 -8.07
N VAL A 84 -3.88 -27.53 -8.41
CA VAL A 84 -2.51 -27.39 -7.90
C VAL A 84 -2.51 -26.74 -6.53
N SER A 85 -2.39 -27.58 -5.49
CA SER A 85 -2.02 -27.13 -4.15
C SER A 85 -0.56 -26.66 -4.18
N TYR A 86 -0.32 -25.44 -3.74
CA TYR A 86 1.01 -24.83 -3.66
C TYR A 86 2.01 -25.75 -2.92
N PRO A 87 3.06 -26.28 -3.56
CA PRO A 87 4.18 -26.82 -2.83
C PRO A 87 4.98 -25.62 -2.32
N VAL A 88 4.71 -25.22 -1.07
CA VAL A 88 5.70 -24.49 -0.29
C VAL A 88 6.87 -25.45 -0.14
N PHE A 89 7.94 -25.26 -0.92
CA PHE A 89 9.20 -25.94 -0.66
C PHE A 89 9.66 -25.52 0.74
N LYS A 90 9.25 -26.31 1.75
CA LYS A 90 9.90 -26.36 3.05
C LYS A 90 11.24 -27.03 2.80
N GLU A 91 12.31 -26.26 2.79
CA GLU A 91 13.63 -26.80 3.13
C GLU A 91 13.54 -27.37 4.55
N THR A 92 13.33 -28.68 4.66
CA THR A 92 13.63 -29.44 5.86
C THR A 92 15.14 -29.57 5.96
N CYS A 93 15.77 -28.61 6.65
CA CYS A 93 17.15 -28.75 7.07
C CYS A 93 17.18 -29.64 8.31
N ASN A 94 17.60 -30.89 8.14
CA ASN A 94 18.00 -31.75 9.24
C ASN A 94 19.08 -31.03 10.06
N GLN A 95 18.78 -30.82 11.34
CA GLN A 95 19.77 -30.41 12.32
C GLN A 95 20.76 -31.56 12.52
N GLN A 96 21.91 -31.51 11.86
CA GLN A 96 23.13 -31.99 12.46
C GLN A 96 23.86 -30.78 13.02
N LEU A 97 23.76 -30.66 14.35
CA LEU A 97 24.63 -29.83 15.17
C LEU A 97 26.06 -30.33 14.97
N ASP A 98 26.90 -29.51 14.35
CA ASP A 98 28.35 -29.72 14.36
C ASP A 98 28.91 -28.95 15.56
N GLU A 99 28.80 -29.56 16.74
CA GLU A 99 29.63 -29.25 17.90
C GLU A 99 30.93 -30.04 17.77
N SER A 100 31.93 -29.50 17.05
CA SER A 100 33.33 -29.81 17.34
C SER A 100 34.29 -28.84 16.65
N ALA A 101 34.72 -27.83 17.39
CA ALA A 101 36.00 -27.17 17.13
C ALA A 101 36.72 -26.99 18.46
N GLN A 102 37.06 -28.11 19.10
CA GLN A 102 38.15 -28.14 20.07
C GLN A 102 39.46 -28.35 19.31
N TYR A 103 40.39 -27.45 19.58
CA TYR A 103 41.75 -27.44 19.09
C TYR A 103 42.47 -28.76 19.38
N SER A 104 42.99 -29.41 18.35
CA SER A 104 44.06 -30.40 18.48
C SER A 104 45.23 -30.02 17.58
N HIS A 105 46.36 -29.77 18.25
CA HIS A 105 47.67 -29.65 17.64
C HIS A 105 48.04 -30.95 16.94
N PHE A 106 48.19 -30.95 15.62
CA PHE A 106 49.15 -31.80 14.93
C PHE A 106 49.66 -31.12 13.66
N SER A 107 50.97 -31.15 13.52
CA SER A 107 51.83 -30.51 12.54
C SER A 107 51.87 -31.25 11.19
N ASN A 108 51.49 -30.56 10.10
CA ASN A 108 52.27 -30.42 8.85
C ASN A 108 51.49 -29.57 7.82
N PRO A 109 52.19 -28.88 6.89
CA PRO A 109 51.66 -27.68 6.22
C PRO A 109 50.88 -28.03 4.95
N PRO A 110 49.79 -27.32 4.64
CA PRO A 110 49.67 -26.81 3.26
C PRO A 110 48.86 -25.51 3.10
N PHE A 111 49.23 -24.76 2.06
CA PHE A 111 48.41 -23.80 1.29
C PHE A 111 47.45 -22.88 2.06
N SER A 112 47.84 -21.60 2.12
CA SER A 112 46.98 -20.47 2.46
C SER A 112 45.80 -20.33 1.49
N GLN A 113 44.72 -21.07 1.74
CA GLN A 113 43.40 -20.67 1.25
C GLN A 113 42.89 -19.56 2.18
N HIS A 114 43.23 -18.32 1.86
CA HIS A 114 42.48 -17.19 2.37
C HIS A 114 41.03 -17.36 1.89
N ARG A 115 40.15 -17.88 2.76
CA ARG A 115 38.72 -17.68 2.58
C ARG A 115 38.51 -16.18 2.60
N GLU A 116 38.31 -15.58 1.44
CA GLU A 116 37.91 -14.17 1.33
C GLU A 116 36.55 -14.02 2.01
N ILE A 117 36.57 -13.66 3.29
CA ILE A 117 35.35 -13.36 4.05
C ILE A 117 34.85 -12.03 3.53
N CYS A 118 33.66 -12.02 2.93
CA CYS A 118 32.99 -10.82 2.45
C CYS A 118 33.04 -9.70 3.50
N GLY A 119 33.62 -8.54 3.15
CA GLY A 119 33.91 -7.47 4.10
C GLY A 119 32.69 -6.95 4.87
N ILE A 120 31.50 -6.98 4.26
CA ILE A 120 30.25 -6.60 4.94
C ILE A 120 29.88 -7.56 6.09
N LEU A 121 30.25 -8.84 5.99
CA LEU A 121 30.03 -9.83 7.04
C LEU A 121 31.09 -9.76 8.15
N GLN A 122 32.09 -8.89 8.03
CA GLN A 122 33.05 -8.61 9.10
C GLN A 122 32.59 -7.48 10.03
N LEU A 123 31.62 -6.67 9.59
CA LEU A 123 31.03 -5.59 10.39
C LEU A 123 30.26 -6.15 11.58
N SER A 124 30.15 -5.38 12.67
CA SER A 124 29.32 -5.75 13.82
C SER A 124 27.82 -5.70 13.48
N ASP A 125 27.01 -6.43 14.25
CA ASP A 125 25.55 -6.42 14.11
C ASP A 125 24.96 -5.01 14.31
N GLU A 126 25.56 -4.21 15.21
CA GLU A 126 25.17 -2.82 15.45
C GLU A 126 25.39 -1.93 14.22
N VAL A 127 26.57 -2.05 13.59
CA VAL A 127 26.90 -1.30 12.36
C VAL A 127 25.99 -1.73 11.22
N LEU A 128 25.76 -3.04 11.05
CA LEU A 128 24.83 -3.56 10.05
C LEU A 128 23.41 -3.04 10.29
N ALA A 129 22.91 -3.10 11.52
CA ALA A 129 21.56 -2.66 11.86
C ALA A 129 21.35 -1.14 11.74
N HIS A 130 22.20 -0.34 12.38
CA HIS A 130 21.99 1.10 12.56
C HIS A 130 22.57 1.95 11.44
N ASN A 131 23.63 1.51 10.76
CA ASN A 131 24.31 2.31 9.74
C ASN A 131 24.04 1.84 8.31
N ILE A 132 23.61 0.59 8.13
CA ILE A 132 23.37 0.01 6.80
C ILE A 132 21.88 -0.30 6.61
N LEU A 133 21.32 -1.23 7.38
CA LEU A 133 19.93 -1.67 7.22
C LEU A 133 18.93 -0.54 7.46
N SER A 134 19.17 0.33 8.43
CA SER A 134 18.31 1.50 8.74
C SER A 134 18.15 2.49 7.58
N ARG A 135 19.08 2.49 6.61
CA ARG A 135 19.10 3.39 5.45
C ARG A 135 18.41 2.78 4.23
N LEU A 136 18.01 1.52 4.30
CA LEU A 136 17.29 0.84 3.24
C LEU A 136 15.79 1.15 3.31
N THR A 137 15.06 0.89 2.22
CA THR A 137 13.59 0.93 2.27
C THR A 137 13.03 -0.29 3.02
N PRO A 138 11.79 -0.24 3.56
CA PRO A 138 11.19 -1.40 4.21
C PRO A 138 11.14 -2.66 3.31
N ARG A 139 11.00 -2.46 1.98
CA ARG A 139 11.05 -3.53 0.98
C ARG A 139 12.45 -4.11 0.82
N ASP A 140 13.48 -3.26 0.78
CA ASP A 140 14.86 -3.70 0.59
C ASP A 140 15.42 -4.42 1.82
N VAL A 141 14.99 -4.04 3.03
CA VAL A 141 15.30 -4.78 4.26
C VAL A 141 14.73 -6.19 4.22
N ALA A 142 13.53 -6.38 3.66
CA ALA A 142 12.99 -7.72 3.47
C ALA A 142 13.82 -8.52 2.44
N SER A 143 14.23 -7.89 1.34
CA SER A 143 15.04 -8.51 0.28
C SER A 143 16.44 -8.89 0.75
N ILE A 144 17.17 -7.99 1.44
CA ILE A 144 18.53 -8.28 1.91
C ILE A 144 18.53 -9.38 2.99
N GLY A 145 17.41 -9.57 3.69
CA GLY A 145 17.22 -10.69 4.60
C GLY A 145 17.31 -12.08 3.94
N SER A 146 17.22 -12.19 2.61
CA SER A 146 17.33 -13.48 1.92
C SER A 146 18.76 -13.88 1.58
N VAL A 147 19.76 -13.01 1.79
CA VAL A 147 21.14 -13.26 1.32
C VAL A 147 21.95 -14.19 2.23
N CYS A 148 21.77 -14.12 3.55
CA CYS A 148 22.44 -15.01 4.50
C CYS A 148 21.69 -15.11 5.83
N ARG A 149 21.95 -16.17 6.60
CA ARG A 149 21.27 -16.42 7.90
C ARG A 149 21.50 -15.30 8.91
N ARG A 150 22.71 -14.72 8.97
CA ARG A 150 23.04 -13.63 9.89
C ARG A 150 22.20 -12.38 9.61
N ILE A 151 22.21 -11.90 8.37
CA ILE A 151 21.42 -10.72 7.96
C ILE A 151 19.92 -11.01 8.13
N ARG A 152 19.45 -12.23 7.82
CA ARG A 152 18.06 -12.65 8.07
C ARG A 152 17.63 -12.46 9.52
N GLN A 153 18.50 -12.72 10.49
CA GLN A 153 18.16 -12.51 11.90
C GLN A 153 18.13 -11.03 12.26
N LEU A 154 19.05 -10.23 11.73
CA LEU A 154 19.04 -8.78 11.92
C LEU A 154 17.79 -8.12 11.35
N THR A 155 17.30 -8.58 10.19
CA THR A 155 16.08 -8.02 9.57
C THR A 155 14.79 -8.48 10.25
N LYS A 156 14.84 -9.39 11.23
CA LYS A 156 13.70 -9.71 12.11
C LYS A 156 13.64 -8.82 13.36
N ASN A 157 14.66 -8.01 13.61
CA ASN A 157 14.67 -7.10 14.75
C ASN A 157 13.63 -5.98 14.54
N GLU A 158 12.65 -5.91 15.43
CA GLU A 158 11.54 -4.96 15.36
C GLU A 158 11.98 -3.51 15.51
N HIS A 159 13.06 -3.25 16.27
CA HIS A 159 13.63 -1.92 16.39
C HIS A 159 14.24 -1.46 15.06
N VAL A 160 14.95 -2.35 14.36
CA VAL A 160 15.49 -2.08 13.02
C VAL A 160 14.36 -1.81 12.04
N ARG A 161 13.31 -2.63 12.06
CA ARG A 161 12.12 -2.43 11.21
C ARG A 161 11.43 -1.10 11.49
N LYS A 162 11.26 -0.74 12.76
CA LYS A 162 10.71 0.56 13.17
C LYS A 162 11.56 1.71 12.64
N MET A 163 12.88 1.67 12.83
CA MET A 163 13.80 2.72 12.35
C MET A 163 13.71 2.90 10.83
N VAL A 164 13.69 1.79 10.09
CA VAL A 164 13.54 1.78 8.63
C VAL A 164 12.21 2.42 8.20
N CYS A 165 11.11 2.01 8.82
CA CYS A 165 9.80 2.61 8.59
C CYS A 165 9.78 4.10 8.95
N GLN A 166 10.40 4.50 10.05
CA GLN A 166 10.49 5.89 10.48
C GLN A 166 11.26 6.76 9.50
N ASN A 167 12.36 6.25 8.96
CA ASN A 167 13.17 6.95 7.96
C ASN A 167 12.42 7.06 6.63
N ALA A 168 11.62 6.05 6.26
CA ALA A 168 10.88 6.03 5.00
C ALA A 168 9.55 6.80 5.04
N TRP A 169 8.83 6.75 6.16
CA TRP A 169 7.46 7.26 6.29
C TRP A 169 7.36 8.50 7.19
N GLY A 170 8.44 8.87 7.89
CA GLY A 170 8.46 9.96 8.84
C GLY A 170 8.05 9.55 10.25
N ARG A 171 8.41 10.39 11.24
CA ARG A 171 8.13 10.14 12.66
C ARG A 171 6.65 10.17 12.99
N GLU A 172 5.90 11.09 12.40
CA GLU A 172 4.48 11.25 12.68
C GLU A 172 3.67 10.02 12.27
N VAL A 173 3.80 9.59 11.00
CA VAL A 173 3.14 8.39 10.48
C VAL A 173 3.53 7.15 11.28
N THR A 174 4.82 7.02 11.61
CA THR A 174 5.33 5.89 12.40
C THR A 174 4.79 5.90 13.83
N GLY A 175 4.66 7.08 14.45
CA GLY A 175 4.04 7.24 15.77
C GLY A 175 2.57 6.83 15.77
N THR A 176 1.80 7.24 14.76
CA THR A 176 0.40 6.83 14.59
C THR A 176 0.26 5.32 14.40
N LEU A 177 1.15 4.72 13.60
CA LEU A 177 1.15 3.28 13.33
C LEU A 177 1.60 2.43 14.52
N GLU A 178 2.32 2.99 15.49
CA GLU A 178 2.85 2.26 16.65
C GLU A 178 1.74 1.64 17.52
N MET A 179 0.54 2.21 17.50
CA MET A 179 -0.63 1.60 18.15
C MET A 179 -1.08 0.32 17.44
N MET A 180 -0.96 0.27 16.10
CA MET A 180 -1.30 -0.92 15.31
C MET A 180 -0.25 -2.02 15.42
N THR A 181 1.03 -1.65 15.65
CA THR A 181 2.12 -2.63 15.73
C THR A 181 2.04 -3.55 16.95
N LYS A 182 1.34 -3.16 18.02
CA LYS A 182 1.07 -4.04 19.17
C LYS A 182 0.34 -5.34 18.76
N LYS A 183 -0.36 -5.34 17.62
CA LYS A 183 -1.08 -6.51 17.09
C LYS A 183 -0.31 -7.27 16.00
N LEU A 184 0.49 -6.57 15.18
CA LEU A 184 1.05 -7.13 13.94
C LEU A 184 2.58 -7.25 13.91
N GLY A 185 3.30 -6.39 14.65
CA GLY A 185 4.74 -6.17 14.50
C GLY A 185 5.09 -5.31 13.26
N TRP A 186 6.18 -4.55 13.35
CA TRP A 186 6.72 -3.68 12.31
C TRP A 186 7.11 -4.46 11.05
N GLY A 187 7.71 -5.65 11.19
CA GLY A 187 8.09 -6.47 10.03
C GLY A 187 6.89 -6.82 9.13
N ARG A 188 5.77 -7.21 9.75
CA ARG A 188 4.53 -7.55 9.03
C ARG A 188 3.83 -6.30 8.51
N LEU A 189 3.69 -5.27 9.34
CA LEU A 189 3.04 -4.01 8.96
C LEU A 189 3.74 -3.36 7.76
N ALA A 190 5.08 -3.30 7.79
CA ALA A 190 5.91 -2.82 6.68
C ALA A 190 5.62 -3.57 5.38
N ARG A 191 5.55 -4.90 5.45
CA ARG A 191 5.25 -5.73 4.28
C ARG A 191 3.85 -5.43 3.76
N GLU A 192 2.83 -5.49 4.62
CA GLU A 192 1.43 -5.28 4.24
C GLU A 192 1.17 -3.90 3.63
N LEU A 193 1.79 -2.84 4.18
CA LEU A 193 1.65 -1.48 3.66
C LEU A 193 2.43 -1.23 2.36
N THR A 194 3.60 -1.85 2.19
CA THR A 194 4.43 -1.66 0.98
C THR A 194 4.03 -2.55 -0.18
N THR A 195 3.48 -3.73 0.07
CA THR A 195 3.07 -4.68 -0.98
C THR A 195 1.58 -4.65 -1.25
N LEU A 196 0.79 -3.99 -0.39
CA LEU A 196 -0.67 -3.98 -0.42
C LEU A 196 -1.30 -5.39 -0.39
N GLU A 197 -0.55 -6.41 0.02
CA GLU A 197 -1.01 -7.82 0.01
C GLU A 197 -2.19 -8.09 0.96
N ALA A 198 -2.36 -7.23 1.97
CA ALA A 198 -3.46 -7.30 2.92
C ALA A 198 -4.66 -6.44 2.50
N VAL A 199 -4.56 -5.71 1.38
CA VAL A 199 -5.66 -4.87 0.88
C VAL A 199 -6.70 -5.78 0.23
N CYS A 200 -7.79 -5.99 0.95
CA CYS A 200 -8.94 -6.71 0.45
C CYS A 200 -10.24 -5.99 0.84
N TRP A 201 -11.24 -6.07 -0.03
CA TRP A 201 -12.58 -5.64 0.30
C TRP A 201 -13.17 -6.58 1.35
N ARG A 202 -13.69 -6.01 2.43
CA ARG A 202 -14.44 -6.75 3.45
C ARG A 202 -15.73 -6.02 3.76
N LYS A 203 -16.84 -6.73 3.67
CA LYS A 203 -18.13 -6.24 4.17
C LYS A 203 -18.04 -6.13 5.70
N LEU A 204 -18.18 -4.92 6.22
CA LEU A 204 -18.33 -4.68 7.65
C LEU A 204 -19.82 -4.64 7.99
N THR A 205 -20.27 -5.55 8.85
CA THR A 205 -21.63 -5.50 9.40
C THR A 205 -21.62 -4.57 10.60
N VAL A 206 -22.41 -3.51 10.53
CA VAL A 206 -22.56 -2.50 11.59
C VAL A 206 -24.01 -2.48 12.08
N GLY A 207 -24.23 -2.08 13.33
CA GLY A 207 -25.57 -1.87 13.86
C GLY A 207 -26.14 -0.50 13.49
N GLY A 208 -27.40 -0.28 13.79
CA GLY A 208 -28.10 0.95 13.43
C GLY A 208 -28.29 1.09 11.91
N ALA A 209 -28.78 2.24 11.48
CA ALA A 209 -28.97 2.56 10.07
C ALA A 209 -28.95 4.07 9.85
N VAL A 210 -28.54 4.48 8.65
CA VAL A 210 -28.74 5.85 8.16
C VAL A 210 -30.09 5.87 7.45
N GLU A 211 -31.13 6.26 8.18
CA GLU A 211 -32.48 6.35 7.65
C GLU A 211 -32.93 7.83 7.53
N PRO A 212 -33.69 8.19 6.49
CA PRO A 212 -34.07 7.36 5.33
C PRO A 212 -32.88 7.04 4.41
N SER A 213 -33.03 5.98 3.60
CA SER A 213 -32.11 5.64 2.50
C SER A 213 -31.88 6.84 1.56
N ARG A 214 -30.62 7.04 1.14
CA ARG A 214 -30.18 8.25 0.44
C ARG A 214 -28.93 8.04 -0.42
N CYS A 215 -28.72 8.90 -1.40
CA CYS A 215 -27.49 9.04 -2.19
C CYS A 215 -26.98 10.49 -2.13
N ASN A 216 -25.90 10.83 -2.86
CA ASN A 216 -25.38 12.21 -2.96
C ASN A 216 -25.10 12.93 -1.62
N PHE A 217 -24.95 12.17 -0.54
CA PHE A 217 -24.46 12.65 0.75
C PHE A 217 -22.95 12.80 0.69
N SER A 218 -22.40 13.56 1.65
CA SER A 218 -20.96 13.62 1.83
C SER A 218 -20.56 12.95 3.14
N ALA A 219 -19.40 12.30 3.13
CA ALA A 219 -18.85 11.62 4.29
C ALA A 219 -17.35 11.87 4.42
N CYS A 220 -16.86 12.01 5.64
CA CYS A 220 -15.44 12.18 5.92
C CYS A 220 -15.03 11.42 7.20
N ALA A 221 -13.73 11.15 7.33
CA ALA A 221 -13.17 10.60 8.56
C ALA A 221 -12.75 11.72 9.51
N ALA A 222 -13.15 11.63 10.78
CA ALA A 222 -12.70 12.47 11.89
C ALA A 222 -12.10 11.58 12.98
N GLY A 223 -10.78 11.39 12.92
CA GLY A 223 -10.11 10.31 13.66
C GLY A 223 -10.58 8.95 13.15
N ASN A 224 -10.99 8.05 14.06
CA ASN A 224 -11.57 6.75 13.69
C ASN A 224 -13.11 6.75 13.61
N ARG A 225 -13.72 7.94 13.47
CA ARG A 225 -15.15 8.11 13.26
C ARG A 225 -15.42 8.44 11.82
N LEU A 226 -16.34 7.72 11.19
CA LEU A 226 -16.91 8.09 9.91
C LEU A 226 -18.11 9.01 10.16
N VAL A 227 -18.07 10.21 9.61
CA VAL A 227 -19.16 11.20 9.72
C VAL A 227 -19.85 11.30 8.36
N LEU A 228 -21.18 11.37 8.37
CA LEU A 228 -22.02 11.57 7.19
C LEU A 228 -22.92 12.79 7.43
N PHE A 229 -23.07 13.64 6.42
CA PHE A 229 -24.02 14.74 6.44
C PHE A 229 -24.90 14.74 5.18
N GLY A 230 -26.18 15.03 5.39
CA GLY A 230 -27.16 15.30 4.35
C GLY A 230 -27.37 14.18 3.34
N GLY A 231 -27.50 14.57 2.07
CA GLY A 231 -27.81 13.69 0.96
C GLY A 231 -29.20 13.90 0.37
N GLU A 232 -29.48 13.10 -0.65
CA GLU A 232 -30.72 13.08 -1.41
C GLU A 232 -31.48 11.80 -1.07
N GLY A 233 -32.61 11.96 -0.39
CA GLY A 233 -33.51 10.85 -0.11
C GLY A 233 -34.52 10.61 -1.23
N VAL A 234 -35.54 9.82 -0.91
CA VAL A 234 -36.66 9.54 -1.82
C VAL A 234 -37.31 10.85 -2.29
N ASN A 235 -37.71 10.91 -3.57
CA ASN A 235 -38.31 12.08 -4.21
C ASN A 235 -37.42 13.34 -4.20
N MET A 236 -36.10 13.16 -4.34
CA MET A 236 -35.11 14.24 -4.36
C MET A 236 -35.11 15.11 -3.09
N GLN A 237 -35.58 14.57 -1.95
CA GLN A 237 -35.65 15.32 -0.70
C GLN A 237 -34.23 15.59 -0.17
N PRO A 238 -33.82 16.87 -0.05
CA PRO A 238 -32.54 17.21 0.56
C PRO A 238 -32.59 16.98 2.08
N MET A 239 -31.58 16.30 2.61
CA MET A 239 -31.46 15.93 4.03
C MET A 239 -30.45 16.82 4.76
N ASP A 240 -30.65 17.03 6.05
CA ASP A 240 -29.90 17.98 6.92
C ASP A 240 -29.38 17.34 8.21
N ASP A 241 -29.38 16.03 8.32
CA ASP A 241 -28.98 15.28 9.51
C ASP A 241 -27.50 14.86 9.45
N THR A 242 -26.90 14.79 10.63
CA THR A 242 -25.51 14.32 10.83
C THR A 242 -25.53 12.94 11.47
N PHE A 243 -24.82 11.99 10.88
CA PHE A 243 -24.61 10.65 11.43
C PHE A 243 -23.14 10.38 11.70
N VAL A 244 -22.87 9.56 12.71
CA VAL A 244 -21.54 9.11 13.07
C VAL A 244 -21.51 7.61 13.24
N LEU A 245 -20.44 6.99 12.75
CA LEU A 245 -20.10 5.60 12.97
C LEU A 245 -18.68 5.53 13.58
N ASN A 246 -18.59 5.12 14.84
CA ASN A 246 -17.30 4.93 15.51
C ASN A 246 -16.71 3.55 15.17
N LEU A 247 -15.59 3.54 14.43
CA LEU A 247 -14.92 2.31 13.99
C LEU A 247 -13.99 1.70 15.05
N ASP A 248 -13.72 2.38 16.17
CA ASP A 248 -13.01 1.81 17.32
C ASP A 248 -13.90 0.90 18.16
N ALA A 249 -15.23 1.04 18.04
CA ALA A 249 -16.16 0.24 18.80
C ALA A 249 -16.09 -1.24 18.39
N ALA A 250 -16.18 -2.16 19.36
CA ALA A 250 -16.21 -3.60 19.09
C ALA A 250 -17.38 -4.00 18.17
N ASN A 251 -18.51 -3.32 18.33
CA ASN A 251 -19.68 -3.40 17.46
C ASN A 251 -20.01 -1.97 16.98
N PRO A 252 -19.46 -1.51 15.85
CA PRO A 252 -19.76 -0.19 15.31
C PRO A 252 -21.26 -0.05 15.02
N VAL A 253 -21.84 1.08 15.40
CA VAL A 253 -23.27 1.39 15.22
C VAL A 253 -23.41 2.78 14.62
N TRP A 254 -24.22 2.92 13.58
CA TRP A 254 -24.61 4.23 13.06
C TRP A 254 -25.52 4.94 14.07
N GLN A 255 -25.16 6.17 14.41
CA GLN A 255 -25.91 6.99 15.34
C GLN A 255 -26.15 8.37 14.74
N ARG A 256 -27.39 8.85 14.83
CA ARG A 256 -27.71 10.25 14.53
C ARG A 256 -27.20 11.13 15.66
N VAL A 257 -26.45 12.16 15.31
CA VAL A 257 -25.95 13.16 16.26
C VAL A 257 -27.04 14.21 16.46
N SER A 258 -27.33 14.55 17.71
CA SER A 258 -28.16 15.71 18.02
C SER A 258 -27.30 16.95 17.85
N VAL A 259 -27.59 17.72 16.81
CA VAL A 259 -26.90 18.97 16.47
C VAL A 259 -27.86 20.15 16.59
N GLU A 260 -27.34 21.30 16.97
CA GLU A 260 -28.06 22.56 16.89
C GLU A 260 -27.74 23.29 15.57
N SER A 261 -28.69 24.11 15.11
CA SER A 261 -28.54 25.01 13.96
C SER A 261 -28.06 24.31 12.68
N SER A 262 -28.59 23.12 12.40
CA SER A 262 -28.17 22.32 11.25
C SER A 262 -28.25 23.11 9.93
N PRO A 263 -27.28 22.97 9.02
CA PRO A 263 -27.33 23.62 7.71
C PRO A 263 -28.57 23.16 6.95
N PRO A 264 -29.11 23.98 6.03
CA PRO A 264 -30.20 23.57 5.15
C PRO A 264 -29.94 22.21 4.50
N GLY A 265 -30.99 21.39 4.40
CA GLY A 265 -30.87 20.08 3.80
C GLY A 265 -30.35 20.17 2.37
N ARG A 266 -29.40 19.30 2.03
CA ARG A 266 -28.61 19.43 0.80
C ARG A 266 -28.02 18.12 0.29
N TRP A 267 -27.78 18.04 -1.01
CA TRP A 267 -27.05 16.96 -1.68
C TRP A 267 -25.97 17.50 -2.62
N GLY A 268 -25.02 16.66 -3.02
CA GLY A 268 -23.91 17.05 -3.91
C GLY A 268 -22.98 18.12 -3.31
N HIS A 269 -23.00 18.27 -1.98
CA HIS A 269 -22.11 19.13 -1.21
C HIS A 269 -20.83 18.37 -0.85
N THR A 270 -19.86 19.08 -0.29
CA THR A 270 -18.68 18.46 0.31
C THR A 270 -18.70 18.60 1.83
N LEU A 271 -18.23 17.55 2.51
CA LEU A 271 -17.97 17.49 3.94
C LEU A 271 -16.49 17.11 4.12
N SER A 272 -15.73 17.88 4.90
CA SER A 272 -14.33 17.60 5.17
C SER A 272 -14.01 17.78 6.64
N CYS A 273 -13.04 17.01 7.15
CA CYS A 273 -12.48 17.21 8.49
C CYS A 273 -11.32 18.21 8.38
N LEU A 274 -11.40 19.30 9.14
CA LEU A 274 -10.34 20.30 9.24
C LEU A 274 -9.21 19.76 10.12
N ASN A 275 -9.47 19.66 11.42
CA ASN A 275 -8.53 19.13 12.39
C ASN A 275 -9.31 18.42 13.50
N GLY A 276 -8.82 17.27 13.97
CA GLY A 276 -9.44 16.52 15.06
C GLY A 276 -10.92 16.22 14.83
N SER A 277 -11.77 16.98 15.51
CA SER A 277 -13.24 16.90 15.52
C SER A 277 -13.95 17.98 14.70
N TRP A 278 -13.21 18.96 14.17
CA TRP A 278 -13.77 20.07 13.41
C TRP A 278 -14.12 19.67 11.99
N LEU A 279 -15.38 19.88 11.62
CA LEU A 279 -15.95 19.58 10.32
C LEU A 279 -16.26 20.87 9.57
N VAL A 280 -16.19 20.81 8.24
CA VAL A 280 -16.64 21.88 7.35
C VAL A 280 -17.53 21.32 6.24
N VAL A 281 -18.66 21.98 5.99
CA VAL A 281 -19.57 21.72 4.87
C VAL A 281 -19.53 22.92 3.94
N PHE A 282 -19.49 22.67 2.63
CA PHE A 282 -19.59 23.72 1.62
C PHE A 282 -20.49 23.32 0.45
N GLY A 283 -21.34 24.27 0.04
CA GLY A 283 -22.15 24.23 -1.18
C GLY A 283 -23.18 23.11 -1.24
N GLY A 284 -23.41 22.60 -2.45
CA GLY A 284 -24.43 21.59 -2.77
C GLY A 284 -25.72 22.17 -3.35
N CYS A 285 -26.77 21.36 -3.34
CA CYS A 285 -28.11 21.74 -3.79
C CYS A 285 -29.12 21.46 -2.68
N GLY A 286 -29.85 22.49 -2.26
CA GLY A 286 -30.95 22.40 -1.31
C GLY A 286 -32.32 22.51 -1.96
N ARG A 287 -33.36 22.78 -1.17
CA ARG A 287 -34.74 22.91 -1.70
C ARG A 287 -34.94 24.09 -2.63
N GLN A 288 -34.13 25.15 -2.47
CA GLN A 288 -34.24 26.39 -3.25
C GLN A 288 -33.18 26.51 -4.35
N GLY A 289 -32.47 25.42 -4.65
CA GLY A 289 -31.42 25.37 -5.66
C GLY A 289 -30.01 25.28 -5.06
N LEU A 290 -29.01 25.66 -5.85
CA LEU A 290 -27.61 25.55 -5.48
C LEU A 290 -27.22 26.49 -4.34
N LEU A 291 -26.24 26.05 -3.56
CA LEU A 291 -25.74 26.72 -2.36
C LEU A 291 -24.24 27.03 -2.51
N ASN A 292 -23.78 28.08 -1.83
CA ASN A 292 -22.36 28.45 -1.65
C ASN A 292 -22.05 28.85 -0.21
N ASP A 293 -22.91 28.49 0.72
CA ASP A 293 -22.74 28.68 2.15
C ASP A 293 -21.69 27.72 2.72
N VAL A 294 -21.06 28.15 3.81
CA VAL A 294 -20.04 27.39 4.55
C VAL A 294 -20.53 27.21 5.98
N PHE A 295 -20.48 25.98 6.48
CA PHE A 295 -20.81 25.68 7.86
C PHE A 295 -19.69 24.90 8.52
N VAL A 296 -19.40 25.21 9.79
CA VAL A 296 -18.41 24.50 10.60
C VAL A 296 -19.04 23.93 11.87
N LEU A 297 -18.53 22.80 12.33
CA LEU A 297 -18.99 22.12 13.54
C LEU A 297 -17.82 21.46 14.27
N ASP A 298 -17.72 21.67 15.58
CA ASP A 298 -16.90 20.83 16.45
C ASP A 298 -17.73 19.62 16.92
N LEU A 299 -17.37 18.42 16.45
CA LEU A 299 -18.07 17.19 16.78
C LEU A 299 -17.91 16.77 18.25
N ASP A 300 -16.86 17.23 18.94
CA ASP A 300 -16.57 16.86 20.33
C ASP A 300 -17.11 17.87 21.35
N ALA A 301 -17.75 18.94 20.88
CA ALA A 301 -18.45 19.87 21.75
C ALA A 301 -19.54 19.15 22.56
N LYS A 302 -19.75 19.56 23.82
CA LYS A 302 -20.82 19.02 24.69
C LYS A 302 -22.19 19.08 24.02
N GLN A 303 -22.40 20.14 23.25
CA GLN A 303 -23.56 20.34 22.39
C GLN A 303 -23.01 20.73 21.00
N PRO A 304 -22.94 19.78 20.06
CA PRO A 304 -22.48 20.05 18.71
C PRO A 304 -23.42 21.06 18.03
N THR A 305 -22.92 22.24 17.66
CA THR A 305 -23.70 23.29 17.01
C THR A 305 -23.04 23.71 15.71
N TRP A 306 -23.76 23.59 14.59
CA TRP A 306 -23.29 24.09 13.31
C TRP A 306 -23.31 25.61 13.32
N LYS A 307 -22.24 26.22 12.80
CA LYS A 307 -22.09 27.67 12.69
C LYS A 307 -21.81 28.03 11.25
N GLU A 308 -22.65 28.90 10.69
CA GLU A 308 -22.40 29.47 9.38
C GLU A 308 -21.18 30.41 9.46
N VAL A 309 -20.24 30.24 8.53
CA VAL A 309 -19.07 31.11 8.42
C VAL A 309 -19.45 32.28 7.51
N SER A 310 -19.77 33.42 8.12
CA SER A 310 -20.06 34.65 7.38
C SER A 310 -18.77 35.44 7.10
N GLY A 311 -18.46 35.68 5.83
CA GLY A 311 -17.34 36.53 5.40
C GLY A 311 -16.63 36.02 4.14
N GLY A 312 -16.04 36.93 3.37
CA GLY A 312 -15.34 36.62 2.12
C GLY A 312 -16.23 36.73 0.88
N ALA A 313 -15.60 36.57 -0.30
CA ALA A 313 -16.28 36.47 -1.58
C ALA A 313 -16.46 34.98 -1.90
N PRO A 314 -17.57 34.33 -1.50
CA PRO A 314 -17.75 32.92 -1.77
C PRO A 314 -17.79 32.69 -3.28
N PRO A 315 -17.29 31.53 -3.75
CA PRO A 315 -17.50 31.12 -5.13
C PRO A 315 -18.99 31.10 -5.50
N LEU A 316 -19.26 31.03 -6.80
CA LEU A 316 -20.63 30.79 -7.29
C LEU A 316 -21.23 29.53 -6.66
N PRO A 317 -22.56 29.54 -6.35
CA PRO A 317 -23.30 28.36 -5.92
C PRO A 317 -23.04 27.17 -6.83
N ARG A 318 -22.73 26.02 -6.22
CA ARG A 318 -22.24 24.84 -6.94
C ARG A 318 -22.55 23.53 -6.22
N SER A 319 -22.82 22.48 -6.99
CA SER A 319 -22.88 21.09 -6.52
C SER A 319 -21.86 20.23 -7.27
N TRP A 320 -21.66 19.00 -6.78
CA TRP A 320 -20.76 17.98 -7.36
C TRP A 320 -19.32 18.47 -7.55
N HIS A 321 -18.89 19.44 -6.73
CA HIS A 321 -17.50 19.89 -6.65
C HIS A 321 -16.69 18.94 -5.76
N SER A 322 -15.37 19.06 -5.80
CA SER A 322 -14.47 18.37 -4.88
C SER A 322 -13.89 19.35 -3.88
N SER A 323 -13.61 18.86 -2.66
CA SER A 323 -12.89 19.63 -1.66
C SER A 323 -11.87 18.78 -0.91
N CYS A 324 -10.87 19.43 -0.34
CA CYS A 324 -9.96 18.84 0.63
C CYS A 324 -9.46 19.89 1.62
N THR A 325 -8.90 19.44 2.73
CA THR A 325 -8.35 20.32 3.75
C THR A 325 -6.82 20.32 3.72
N ILE A 326 -6.23 21.49 4.01
CA ILE A 326 -4.79 21.71 4.03
C ILE A 326 -4.42 22.35 5.37
N ASP A 327 -3.30 21.90 5.95
CA ASP A 327 -2.72 22.41 7.20
C ASP A 327 -3.71 22.47 8.39
N GLY A 328 -4.73 21.60 8.37
CA GLY A 328 -5.77 21.53 9.39
C GLY A 328 -6.64 22.78 9.55
N SER A 329 -6.56 23.75 8.62
CA SER A 329 -7.13 25.10 8.78
C SER A 329 -7.76 25.67 7.52
N LYS A 330 -7.38 25.16 6.35
CA LYS A 330 -7.83 25.69 5.06
C LYS A 330 -8.67 24.66 4.31
N LEU A 331 -9.70 25.12 3.63
CA LEU A 331 -10.51 24.33 2.72
C LEU A 331 -10.18 24.72 1.27
N VAL A 332 -9.81 23.75 0.45
CA VAL A 332 -9.71 23.92 -1.00
C VAL A 332 -10.99 23.39 -1.63
N VAL A 333 -11.58 24.14 -2.55
CA VAL A 333 -12.74 23.76 -3.34
C VAL A 333 -12.39 23.87 -4.82
N SER A 334 -12.68 22.85 -5.61
CA SER A 334 -12.40 22.85 -7.05
C SER A 334 -13.55 22.27 -7.86
N GLY A 335 -13.85 22.93 -8.97
CA GLY A 335 -14.84 22.49 -9.96
C GLY A 335 -16.29 22.49 -9.47
N GLY A 336 -17.05 21.49 -9.92
CA GLY A 336 -18.51 21.38 -9.73
C GLY A 336 -19.29 21.90 -10.93
N CYS A 337 -20.60 22.07 -10.74
CA CYS A 337 -21.48 22.63 -11.75
C CYS A 337 -22.37 23.74 -11.19
N THR A 338 -22.75 24.66 -12.06
CA THR A 338 -23.75 25.71 -11.78
C THR A 338 -25.17 25.22 -12.13
N ASP A 339 -26.17 26.03 -11.78
CA ASP A 339 -27.59 25.71 -12.05
C ASP A 339 -27.90 25.68 -13.55
N ALA A 340 -27.12 26.40 -14.36
CA ALA A 340 -27.19 26.36 -15.82
C ALA A 340 -26.51 25.10 -16.42
N GLY A 341 -26.02 24.17 -15.60
CA GLY A 341 -25.30 22.97 -16.03
C GLY A 341 -23.87 23.23 -16.51
N VAL A 342 -23.35 24.45 -16.34
CA VAL A 342 -21.97 24.79 -16.72
C VAL A 342 -21.00 24.12 -15.76
N LEU A 343 -20.07 23.33 -16.30
CA LEU A 343 -18.98 22.71 -15.54
C LEU A 343 -17.91 23.76 -15.21
N LEU A 344 -17.50 23.77 -13.96
CA LEU A 344 -16.52 24.70 -13.42
C LEU A 344 -15.13 24.05 -13.38
N SER A 345 -14.09 24.85 -13.59
CA SER A 345 -12.67 24.46 -13.47
C SER A 345 -11.88 25.40 -12.56
N ASP A 346 -12.58 26.31 -11.87
CA ASP A 346 -12.01 27.23 -10.91
C ASP A 346 -11.65 26.53 -9.59
N THR A 347 -10.73 27.13 -8.84
CA THR A 347 -10.26 26.61 -7.56
C THR A 347 -10.21 27.74 -6.54
N TYR A 348 -10.78 27.51 -5.36
CA TYR A 348 -10.82 28.46 -4.26
C TYR A 348 -10.15 27.88 -3.04
N LEU A 349 -9.54 28.76 -2.25
CA LEU A 349 -8.98 28.46 -0.95
C LEU A 349 -9.71 29.34 0.07
N LEU A 350 -10.32 28.70 1.07
CA LEU A 350 -10.92 29.36 2.22
C LEU A 350 -10.03 29.10 3.44
N ASP A 351 -9.49 30.16 4.03
CA ASP A 351 -8.76 30.08 5.30
C ASP A 351 -9.73 30.33 6.46
N LEU A 352 -9.85 29.35 7.36
CA LEU A 352 -10.76 29.42 8.52
C LEU A 352 -10.07 29.93 9.79
N THR A 353 -8.80 30.35 9.71
CA THR A 353 -8.03 30.90 10.84
C THR A 353 -7.90 32.41 10.80
N THR A 354 -8.14 33.04 9.65
CA THR A 354 -8.16 34.49 9.55
C THR A 354 -9.36 35.01 10.33
N ASP A 355 -9.10 35.63 11.48
CA ASP A 355 -10.02 36.59 12.09
C ASP A 355 -10.47 37.55 10.99
N LYS A 356 -11.77 37.86 10.97
CA LYS A 356 -12.38 38.77 9.99
C LYS A 356 -11.49 40.02 9.83
N PRO A 357 -11.21 40.47 8.59
CA PRO A 357 -10.52 41.74 8.37
C PRO A 357 -11.26 42.92 9.01
#